data_AF-A0A350AD05-F1
#
_entry.id   AF-A0A350AD05-F1
#
_cell.length_a   1.000
_cell.length_b   1.000
_cell.length_c   1.000
_cell.angle_alpha   90.00
_cell.angle_beta   90.00
_cell.angle_gamma   90.00
#
_symmetry.space_group_name_H-M   'P 1'
#
loop_
_entity.id
_entity.type
_entity.pdbx_description
1 polymer ?
#
loop_
_entity_poly.entity_id
_entity_poly.type
_entity_poly.pdbx_seq_one_letter_code
_entity_poly.pdbx_strand_id
1 'polypeptide(L)'
;NHRWLGGTLTNWQTVSQSIARLKNIDEVMGAGAEGLTKKERLNMERDQAKLEASLGGIREMGGRPDLLFVIDVKKEQLAIQEANKLGIPVVAIVDTNCSPDGIDYIIPGNDDAARAIALYCDLVCRAALDGMTAQMGAAGVDLGALEDAPVEEALGEEASA
;
A
#
# COMPACT_ATOMS: atom_id res chain seq x y z
N ASN A 1 5.46 7.99 -3.99
CA ASN A 1 5.77 7.46 -5.34
C ASN A 1 7.27 7.28 -5.52
N HIS A 2 7.85 6.35 -4.74
CA HIS A 2 9.24 5.92 -4.90
C HIS A 2 9.28 4.56 -5.60
N ARG A 3 10.48 4.16 -6.05
CA ARG A 3 10.71 2.91 -6.77
C ARG A 3 10.26 1.69 -5.96
N TRP A 4 9.58 0.75 -6.62
CA TRP A 4 9.26 -0.57 -6.08
C TRP A 4 10.51 -1.33 -5.64
N LEU A 5 10.56 -1.72 -4.37
CA LEU A 5 11.62 -2.56 -3.84
C LEU A 5 11.34 -4.02 -4.21
N GLY A 6 12.31 -4.68 -4.85
CA GLY A 6 12.18 -6.11 -5.13
C GLY A 6 12.05 -6.89 -3.81
N GLY A 7 11.07 -7.78 -3.74
CA GLY A 7 10.74 -8.53 -2.54
C GLY A 7 9.63 -7.91 -1.69
N THR A 8 9.00 -6.81 -2.14
CA THR A 8 7.96 -6.11 -1.36
C THR A 8 6.80 -7.03 -1.00
N LEU A 9 6.33 -7.84 -1.96
CA LEU A 9 5.21 -8.77 -1.71
C LEU A 9 5.73 -10.17 -1.37
N THR A 10 6.71 -10.64 -2.13
CA THR A 10 7.23 -12.01 -2.00
C THR A 10 7.96 -12.26 -0.67
N ASN A 11 8.57 -11.24 -0.09
CA ASN A 11 9.23 -11.30 1.23
C ASN A 11 8.54 -10.40 2.28
N TRP A 12 7.21 -10.50 2.37
CA TRP A 12 6.40 -9.68 3.28
C TRP A 12 6.87 -9.69 4.74
N GLN A 13 7.35 -10.82 5.26
CA GLN A 13 7.80 -10.89 6.66
C GLN A 13 8.95 -9.91 6.94
N THR A 14 9.96 -9.81 6.07
CA THR A 14 11.05 -8.84 6.24
C THR A 14 10.57 -7.40 6.04
N VAL A 15 9.63 -7.18 5.12
CA VAL A 15 9.05 -5.86 4.86
C VAL A 15 8.24 -5.38 6.07
N SER A 16 7.41 -6.24 6.65
CA SER A 16 6.65 -5.95 7.88
C SER A 16 7.55 -5.60 9.07
N GLN A 17 8.70 -6.28 9.22
CA GLN A 17 9.69 -5.95 10.24
C GLN A 17 10.32 -4.56 9.99
N SER A 18 10.54 -4.21 8.72
CA SER A 18 11.06 -2.89 8.35
C SER A 18 10.03 -1.78 8.60
N ILE A 19 8.74 -2.05 8.38
CA ILE A 19 7.63 -1.15 8.73
C ILE A 19 7.53 -1.00 10.25
N ALA A 20 7.60 -2.09 11.01
CA ALA A 20 7.60 -2.03 12.47
C ALA A 20 8.80 -1.20 13.00
N ARG A 21 9.98 -1.37 12.39
CA ARG A 21 11.15 -0.53 12.69
C ARG A 21 10.89 0.95 12.40
N LEU A 22 10.24 1.28 11.29
CA LEU A 22 9.86 2.67 10.96
C LEU A 22 8.91 3.25 12.03
N LYS A 23 7.87 2.51 12.42
CA LYS A 23 6.93 2.91 13.49
C LYS A 23 7.66 3.16 14.83
N ASN A 24 8.57 2.26 15.21
CA ASN A 24 9.39 2.43 16.42
C ASN A 24 10.30 3.68 16.35
N ILE A 25 10.91 3.96 15.20
CA ILE A 25 11.76 5.15 15.04
C ILE A 25 10.92 6.42 15.21
N ASP A 26 9.72 6.46 14.64
CA ASP A 26 8.80 7.60 14.78
C ASP A 26 8.38 7.83 16.23
N GLU A 27 8.07 6.76 16.97
CA GLU A 27 7.71 6.85 18.38
C GLU A 27 8.85 7.42 19.22
N VAL A 28 10.08 6.91 19.04
CA VAL A 28 11.26 7.40 19.76
C VAL A 28 11.56 8.86 19.43
N MET A 29 11.46 9.23 18.15
CA MET A 29 11.69 10.61 17.70
C MET A 29 10.57 11.55 18.20
N GLY A 30 9.32 11.09 18.22
CA GLY A 30 8.17 11.83 18.73
C GLY A 30 8.21 12.04 20.26
N ALA A 31 8.76 11.07 21.00
CA ALA A 31 9.01 11.18 22.43
C ALA A 31 10.20 12.09 22.81
N GLY A 32 10.81 12.77 21.84
CA GLY A 32 11.90 13.72 22.07
C GLY A 32 13.31 13.12 22.01
N ALA A 33 13.44 11.82 21.69
CA ALA A 33 14.72 11.14 21.51
C ALA A 33 15.67 11.30 22.72
N GLU A 34 15.12 11.27 23.94
CA GLU A 34 15.90 11.42 25.17
C GLU A 34 16.94 10.29 25.32
N GLY A 35 18.15 10.64 25.75
CA GLY A 35 19.26 9.69 25.93
C GLY A 35 20.08 9.40 24.68
N LEU A 36 19.69 9.88 23.50
CA LEU A 36 20.46 9.72 22.27
C LEU A 36 21.49 10.84 22.10
N THR A 37 22.71 10.47 21.67
CA THR A 37 23.69 11.46 21.26
C THR A 37 23.27 12.13 19.95
N LYS A 38 23.80 13.35 19.67
CA LYS A 38 23.53 14.06 18.41
C LYS A 38 23.84 13.20 17.16
N LYS A 39 24.86 12.34 17.24
CA LYS A 39 25.25 11.46 16.14
C LYS A 39 24.23 10.33 15.94
N GLU A 40 23.76 9.72 17.02
CA GLU A 40 22.75 8.66 16.96
C GLU A 40 21.42 9.20 16.45
N ARG A 41 20.99 10.38 16.95
CA ARG A 41 19.79 11.05 16.46
C ARG A 41 19.86 11.34 14.96
N LEU A 42 20.99 11.87 14.48
CA LEU A 42 21.19 12.14 13.05
C LEU A 42 21.14 10.85 12.21
N ASN A 43 21.67 9.74 12.73
CA ASN A 43 21.60 8.46 12.03
C ASN A 43 20.17 7.92 12.00
N MET A 44 19.41 8.05 13.10
CA MET A 44 18.00 7.67 13.15
C MET A 44 17.15 8.50 12.19
N GLU A 45 17.33 9.83 12.14
CA GLU A 45 16.64 10.71 11.18
C GLU A 45 16.91 10.29 9.71
N ARG A 46 18.16 9.92 9.40
CA ARG A 46 18.52 9.43 8.06
C ARG A 46 17.89 8.07 7.73
N ASP A 47 17.82 7.18 8.70
CA ASP A 47 17.20 5.87 8.52
C ASP A 47 15.68 5.99 8.41
N GLN A 48 15.05 6.84 9.22
CA GLN A 48 13.64 7.21 9.12
C GLN A 48 13.32 7.73 7.72
N ALA A 49 14.06 8.74 7.23
CA ALA A 49 13.80 9.33 5.92
C ALA A 49 13.93 8.32 4.77
N LYS A 50 14.86 7.37 4.85
CA LYS A 50 15.00 6.30 3.85
C LYS A 50 13.83 5.32 3.90
N LEU A 51 13.46 4.88 5.11
CA LEU A 51 12.37 3.93 5.29
C LEU A 51 11.03 4.56 4.92
N GLU A 52 10.78 5.80 5.30
CA GLU A 52 9.57 6.55 4.96
C GLU A 52 9.43 6.72 3.45
N ALA A 53 10.51 7.09 2.77
CA ALA A 53 10.52 7.20 1.31
C ALA A 53 10.14 5.87 0.62
N SER A 54 10.64 4.74 1.12
CA SER A 54 10.42 3.44 0.49
C SER A 54 9.15 2.72 0.93
N LEU A 55 8.73 2.86 2.18
CA LEU A 55 7.70 2.03 2.82
C LEU A 55 6.53 2.84 3.38
N GLY A 56 6.58 4.18 3.37
CA GLY A 56 5.51 5.02 3.94
C GLY A 56 4.14 4.75 3.33
N GLY A 57 4.09 4.45 2.02
CA GLY A 57 2.84 4.14 1.31
C GLY A 57 2.19 2.80 1.71
N ILE A 58 2.94 1.88 2.34
CA ILE A 58 2.45 0.57 2.77
C ILE A 58 2.50 0.41 4.30
N ARG A 59 2.76 1.50 5.02
CA ARG A 59 2.93 1.52 6.48
C ARG A 59 1.70 1.02 7.23
N GLU A 60 0.51 1.37 6.74
CA GLU A 60 -0.77 1.00 7.36
C GLU A 60 -1.38 -0.28 6.77
N MET A 61 -0.64 -0.99 5.92
CA MET A 61 -1.10 -2.30 5.45
C MET A 61 -0.96 -3.34 6.56
N GLY A 62 -2.08 -3.95 6.95
CA GLY A 62 -2.11 -5.07 7.91
C GLY A 62 -1.62 -6.40 7.32
N GLY A 63 -1.42 -6.49 6.00
CA GLY A 63 -1.05 -7.71 5.31
C GLY A 63 -0.75 -7.49 3.84
N ARG A 64 -0.61 -8.60 3.10
CA ARG A 64 -0.48 -8.55 1.65
C ARG A 64 -1.81 -8.11 1.03
N PRO A 65 -1.79 -7.38 -0.10
CA PRO A 65 -3.00 -6.96 -0.77
C PRO A 65 -3.68 -8.15 -1.48
N ASP A 66 -5.00 -8.12 -1.53
CA ASP A 66 -5.81 -9.10 -2.29
C ASP A 66 -5.90 -8.76 -3.79
N LEU A 67 -5.57 -7.53 -4.19
CA LEU A 67 -5.55 -7.06 -5.57
C LEU A 67 -4.51 -5.96 -5.75
N LEU A 68 -3.83 -5.97 -6.90
CA LEU A 68 -2.86 -4.95 -7.27
C LEU A 68 -3.41 -4.09 -8.43
N PHE A 69 -3.44 -2.77 -8.24
CA PHE A 69 -3.70 -1.82 -9.34
C PHE A 69 -2.39 -1.17 -9.79
N VAL A 70 -2.03 -1.32 -11.07
CA VAL A 70 -0.74 -0.88 -11.62
C VAL A 70 -0.95 0.14 -12.74
N ILE A 71 -0.14 1.20 -12.71
CA ILE A 71 0.00 2.17 -13.79
C ILE A 71 1.44 2.07 -14.29
N ASP A 72 1.64 2.12 -15.61
CA ASP A 72 2.93 1.93 -16.27
C ASP A 72 3.53 0.55 -16.02
N VAL A 73 2.96 -0.43 -16.73
CA VAL A 73 3.35 -1.85 -16.70
C VAL A 73 4.82 -2.05 -17.02
N LYS A 74 5.40 -1.21 -17.89
CA LYS A 74 6.80 -1.34 -18.30
C LYS A 74 7.75 -0.95 -17.18
N LYS A 75 7.42 0.06 -16.37
CA LYS A 75 8.24 0.45 -15.21
C LYS A 75 8.03 -0.49 -14.02
N GLU A 76 6.82 -0.98 -13.80
CA GLU A 76 6.46 -1.75 -12.61
C GLU A 76 6.43 -3.28 -12.82
N GLN A 77 7.22 -3.79 -13.76
CA GLN A 77 7.30 -5.23 -14.07
C GLN A 77 7.63 -6.11 -12.86
N LEU A 78 8.46 -5.60 -11.92
CA LEU A 78 8.80 -6.34 -10.71
C LEU A 78 7.57 -6.56 -9.81
N ALA A 79 6.73 -5.54 -9.64
CA ALA A 79 5.50 -5.66 -8.85
C ALA A 79 4.56 -6.69 -9.47
N ILE A 80 4.41 -6.67 -10.80
CA ILE A 80 3.58 -7.62 -11.56
C ILE A 80 4.11 -9.05 -11.42
N GLN A 81 5.42 -9.25 -11.56
CA GLN A 81 6.03 -10.58 -11.40
C GLN A 81 5.86 -11.13 -9.98
N GLU A 82 6.00 -10.28 -8.96
CA GLU A 82 5.79 -10.67 -7.57
C GLU A 82 4.33 -11.01 -7.28
N ALA A 83 3.39 -10.21 -7.77
CA ALA A 83 1.95 -10.44 -7.64
C ALA A 83 1.55 -11.77 -8.31
N ASN A 84 1.99 -11.99 -9.56
CA ASN A 84 1.76 -13.23 -10.29
C ASN A 84 2.30 -14.47 -9.57
N LYS A 85 3.49 -14.36 -8.96
CA LYS A 85 4.08 -15.48 -8.20
C LYS A 85 3.25 -15.85 -6.96
N LEU A 86 2.56 -14.87 -6.37
CA LEU A 86 1.70 -15.06 -5.20
C LEU A 86 0.24 -15.34 -5.56
N GLY A 87 -0.12 -15.26 -6.84
CA GLY A 87 -1.51 -15.39 -7.30
C GLY A 87 -2.39 -14.19 -6.94
N ILE A 88 -1.79 -13.02 -6.71
CA ILE A 88 -2.53 -11.79 -6.47
C ILE A 88 -3.00 -11.25 -7.83
N PRO A 89 -4.31 -11.06 -8.06
CA PRO A 89 -4.83 -10.55 -9.31
C PRO A 89 -4.33 -9.13 -9.59
N VAL A 90 -3.93 -8.88 -10.84
CA VAL A 90 -3.38 -7.61 -11.31
C VAL A 90 -4.36 -6.92 -12.26
N VAL A 91 -4.77 -5.72 -11.90
CA VAL A 91 -5.48 -4.78 -12.77
C VAL A 91 -4.48 -3.72 -13.22
N ALA A 92 -4.34 -3.48 -14.53
CA ALA A 92 -3.36 -2.51 -14.98
C ALA A 92 -3.82 -1.66 -16.17
N ILE A 93 -3.33 -0.42 -16.21
CA ILE A 93 -3.41 0.44 -17.39
C ILE A 93 -2.29 0.02 -18.36
N VAL A 94 -2.67 -0.38 -19.57
CA VAL A 94 -1.73 -0.82 -20.61
C VAL A 94 -1.74 0.18 -21.76
N ASP A 95 -0.60 0.85 -21.97
CA ASP A 95 -0.37 1.69 -23.16
C ASP A 95 0.17 0.85 -24.33
N THR A 96 0.16 1.45 -25.52
CA THR A 96 0.57 0.87 -26.81
C THR A 96 1.97 0.24 -26.83
N ASN A 97 2.86 0.65 -25.93
CA ASN A 97 4.25 0.20 -25.85
C ASN A 97 4.50 -0.89 -24.79
N CYS A 98 3.44 -1.36 -24.12
CA CYS A 98 3.50 -2.33 -23.03
C CYS A 98 2.90 -3.68 -23.44
N SER A 99 3.50 -4.79 -22.97
CA SER A 99 2.90 -6.12 -23.14
C SER A 99 1.78 -6.32 -22.12
N PRO A 100 0.62 -6.88 -22.51
CA PRO A 100 -0.46 -7.24 -21.58
C PRO A 100 -0.18 -8.51 -20.76
N ASP A 101 0.99 -9.15 -20.94
CA ASP A 101 1.31 -10.43 -20.30
C ASP A 101 1.37 -10.33 -18.77
N GLY A 102 0.72 -11.29 -18.09
CA GLY A 102 0.71 -11.36 -16.63
C GLY A 102 -0.20 -10.32 -15.96
N ILE A 103 -1.17 -9.78 -16.70
CA ILE A 103 -2.22 -8.89 -16.19
C ILE A 103 -3.56 -9.59 -16.37
N ASP A 104 -4.34 -9.68 -15.30
CA ASP A 104 -5.66 -10.34 -15.31
C ASP A 104 -6.74 -9.44 -15.90
N TYR A 105 -6.70 -8.14 -15.54
CA TYR A 105 -7.68 -7.15 -15.99
C TYR A 105 -6.98 -5.97 -16.65
N ILE A 106 -7.10 -5.91 -17.98
CA ILE A 106 -6.42 -4.92 -18.82
C ILE A 106 -7.35 -3.73 -19.07
N ILE A 107 -6.86 -2.53 -18.78
CA ILE A 107 -7.51 -1.27 -19.13
C ILE A 107 -6.62 -0.56 -20.17
N PRO A 108 -6.99 -0.54 -21.45
CA PRO A 108 -6.21 0.17 -22.46
C PRO A 108 -6.29 1.68 -22.20
N GLY A 109 -5.14 2.34 -22.08
CA GLY A 109 -5.12 3.76 -21.75
C GLY A 109 -3.72 4.36 -21.72
N ASN A 110 -3.67 5.68 -21.78
CA ASN A 110 -2.42 6.44 -21.68
C ASN A 110 -1.95 6.49 -20.22
N ASP A 111 -0.71 6.07 -19.95
CA ASP A 111 -0.07 6.02 -18.63
C ASP A 111 0.97 7.15 -18.40
N ASP A 112 1.35 7.91 -19.43
CA ASP A 112 2.33 9.01 -19.33
C ASP A 112 1.71 10.34 -18.85
N ALA A 113 0.42 10.57 -19.17
CA ALA A 113 -0.22 11.84 -18.88
C ALA A 113 -0.71 11.94 -17.43
N ALA A 114 -0.20 12.92 -16.68
CA ALA A 114 -0.63 13.17 -15.30
C ALA A 114 -2.16 13.32 -15.13
N ARG A 115 -2.85 13.92 -16.09
CA ARG A 115 -4.32 14.02 -16.08
C ARG A 115 -5.01 12.66 -16.21
N ALA A 116 -4.46 11.75 -17.03
CA ALA A 116 -5.00 10.41 -17.20
C ALA A 116 -4.74 9.58 -15.94
N ILE A 117 -3.52 9.63 -15.39
CA ILE A 117 -3.15 9.00 -14.11
C ILE A 117 -4.11 9.43 -12.99
N ALA A 118 -4.32 10.74 -12.85
CA ALA A 118 -5.22 11.28 -11.83
C ALA A 118 -6.66 10.79 -12.01
N LEU A 119 -7.15 10.73 -13.25
CA LEU A 119 -8.47 10.20 -13.57
C LEU A 119 -8.60 8.71 -13.18
N TYR A 120 -7.62 7.87 -13.52
CA TYR A 120 -7.67 6.46 -13.15
C TYR A 120 -7.63 6.26 -11.63
N CYS A 121 -6.77 6.99 -10.92
CA CYS A 121 -6.71 6.92 -9.46
C CYS A 121 -8.02 7.34 -8.81
N ASP A 122 -8.67 8.42 -9.30
CA ASP A 122 -9.97 8.86 -8.78
C ASP A 122 -11.07 7.82 -9.04
N LEU A 123 -11.13 7.24 -10.25
CA LEU A 123 -12.10 6.20 -10.58
C LEU A 123 -11.90 4.93 -9.76
N VAL A 124 -10.66 4.46 -9.59
CA VAL A 124 -10.35 3.27 -8.79
C VAL A 124 -10.64 3.52 -7.31
N CYS A 125 -10.31 4.71 -6.79
CA CYS A 125 -10.64 5.10 -5.43
C CYS A 125 -12.15 5.05 -5.18
N ARG A 126 -12.95 5.65 -6.07
CA ARG A 126 -14.42 5.60 -5.98
C ARG A 126 -14.95 4.18 -6.04
N ALA A 127 -14.46 3.37 -6.98
CA ALA A 127 -14.88 1.97 -7.09
C ALA A 127 -14.56 1.16 -5.82
N ALA A 128 -13.40 1.40 -5.19
CA ALA A 128 -13.04 0.76 -3.93
C ALA A 128 -13.98 1.19 -2.79
N LEU A 129 -14.26 2.48 -2.66
CA LEU A 129 -15.17 3.02 -1.64
C LEU A 129 -16.61 2.52 -1.82
N ASP A 130 -17.10 2.49 -3.07
CA ASP A 130 -18.43 1.96 -3.39
C ASP A 130 -18.52 0.47 -3.03
N GLY A 131 -17.47 -0.30 -3.34
CA GLY A 131 -17.37 -1.72 -2.96
C GLY A 131 -17.38 -1.94 -1.45
N MET A 132 -16.60 -1.16 -0.69
CA MET A 132 -16.59 -1.20 0.77
C MET A 132 -17.97 -0.85 1.35
N THR A 133 -18.60 0.20 0.85
CA THR A 133 -19.94 0.65 1.28
C THR A 133 -20.98 -0.41 1.02
N ALA A 134 -20.97 -1.03 -0.18
CA ALA A 134 -21.88 -2.10 -0.53
C ALA A 134 -21.67 -3.35 0.35
N GLN A 135 -20.42 -3.71 0.66
CA GLN A 135 -20.09 -4.81 1.55
C GLN A 135 -20.61 -4.55 2.97
N MET A 136 -20.41 -3.35 3.50
CA MET A 136 -20.91 -2.97 4.84
C MET A 136 -22.45 -2.96 4.89
N GLY A 137 -23.10 -2.43 3.87
CA GLY A 137 -24.56 -2.47 3.74
C GLY A 137 -25.11 -3.90 3.65
N ALA A 138 -24.44 -4.78 2.90
CA ALA A 138 -24.80 -6.20 2.82
C ALA A 138 -24.55 -6.95 4.14
N ALA A 139 -23.58 -6.51 4.94
CA ALA A 139 -23.33 -7.01 6.29
C ALA A 139 -24.30 -6.44 7.35
N GLY A 140 -25.27 -5.60 6.96
CA GLY A 140 -26.29 -5.05 7.85
C GLY A 140 -25.87 -3.82 8.64
N VAL A 141 -24.74 -3.19 8.28
CA VAL A 141 -24.29 -1.92 8.87
C VAL A 141 -24.93 -0.77 8.09
N ASP A 142 -25.98 -0.18 8.65
CA ASP A 142 -26.62 1.02 8.10
C ASP A 142 -25.80 2.27 8.46
N LEU A 143 -24.93 2.68 7.54
CA LEU A 143 -24.11 3.90 7.65
C LEU A 143 -24.95 5.19 7.78
N GLY A 144 -26.26 5.16 7.45
CA GLY A 144 -27.16 6.30 7.60
C GLY A 144 -27.58 6.59 9.05
N ALA A 145 -27.31 5.69 9.99
CA ALA A 145 -27.66 5.81 11.40
C ALA A 145 -26.46 6.02 12.35
N LEU A 146 -25.24 6.09 11.81
CA LEU A 146 -24.01 6.32 12.57
C LEU A 146 -23.60 7.79 12.42
N GLU A 147 -23.91 8.61 13.44
CA GLU A 147 -23.45 10.02 13.53
C GLU A 147 -21.94 10.16 13.78
N ASP A 148 -21.24 9.06 14.06
CA ASP A 148 -19.78 9.04 14.19
C ASP A 148 -19.19 7.94 13.30
N ALA A 149 -18.15 8.31 12.54
CA ALA A 149 -17.42 7.39 11.69
C ALA A 149 -16.83 6.23 12.54
N PRO A 150 -16.98 4.97 12.13
CA PRO A 150 -16.40 3.87 12.88
C PRO A 150 -14.88 4.01 12.87
N VAL A 151 -14.32 4.23 14.06
CA VAL A 151 -12.88 4.12 14.29
C VAL A 151 -12.51 2.67 13.99
N GLU A 152 -11.54 2.50 13.09
CA GLU A 152 -11.00 1.22 12.69
C GLU A 152 -10.48 0.46 13.94
N GLU A 153 -11.28 -0.46 14.47
CA GLU A 153 -10.82 -1.40 15.49
C GLU A 153 -9.80 -2.34 14.83
N ALA A 154 -8.53 -2.12 15.14
CA ALA A 154 -7.46 -3.06 14.85
C ALA A 154 -7.90 -4.45 15.31
N LEU A 155 -8.00 -5.39 14.36
CA LEU A 155 -8.26 -6.81 14.64
C LEU A 155 -7.22 -7.31 15.64
N GLY A 156 -7.65 -7.42 16.89
CA GLY A 156 -6.89 -7.96 17.99
C GLY A 156 -6.50 -9.41 17.71
N GLU A 157 -5.33 -9.77 18.21
CA GLU A 157 -4.77 -11.11 18.23
C GLU A 157 -5.80 -12.18 18.62
N GLU A 158 -6.11 -13.10 17.71
CA GLU A 158 -6.55 -14.44 18.12
C GLU A 158 -5.32 -15.34 18.28
N ALA A 159 -4.75 -15.29 19.48
CA ALA A 159 -4.02 -16.42 20.04
C ALA A 159 -5.05 -17.43 20.62
N SER A 160 -4.77 -18.72 20.40
CA SER A 160 -5.32 -19.92 21.08
C SER A 160 -6.41 -20.73 20.35
N ALA A 161 -5.98 -21.81 19.65
CA ALA A 161 -6.24 -23.21 20.03
C ALA A 161 -5.33 -24.17 19.26
#